data_AF-A0A068NLA2-F1
#
_entry.id   AF-A0A068NLA2-F1
#
_cell.length_a   1.000
_cell.length_b   1.000
_cell.length_c   1.000
_cell.angle_alpha   90.00
_cell.angle_beta   90.00
_cell.angle_gamma   90.00
#
_symmetry.space_group_name_H-M   'P 1'
#
loop_
_entity.id
_entity.type
_entity.pdbx_description
1 polymer ?
#
loop_
_entity_poly.entity_id
_entity_poly.type
_entity_poly.pdbx_seq_one_letter_code
_entity_poly.pdbx_strand_id
1 'polypeptide(L)'
;MKSLGSLGLAGVLLLGSYAIVLRHRHEYVPAEAMARKRFYADLVKSEPTAANFKLLAEADVQTADFEGAKQAFGKAAEIYRSKNLPSEGYATERLSQRYEVVAKPFIHLPKPRKTLGVPSVPLALHEPVYGCYTGAFIDHEDTIRGTYRDEYGAWRRDASAFNHLTNTHHAIFFMYLGYGRSFPAKFVRHMNDNGAAAQIALEPDKLSAVKDDAYLHAFAKAARESRTPIFLRFASEMNGDWVPYNGNPALYIEKFRLVARVMHAEAPNVAMVWCPFETPVRTIADYYPGASAVDWVGLNVYSVPFWDNNPRRPADWRDPSDSLRYVYDRYAKRHPIMICEYAASHRSSLDNIGRSELARTKMAELYAALPRKYPRVKAVCWLSMNAIKHAIPGRQSNDYSLLGDPGVLHRYAELLRDPYFLRAVPRQGHASAPQRTIPLEDGRTLTGRISLSAWVKLYDDYPRVIWRVNGDERQASALPGPHRWVLDTSSIPEGPATIELLVLDSVGREVAHATRYVTVTH
;
A
#
# COMPACT_ATOMS: atom_id res chain seq x y z
N MET A 1 -21.45 19.95 58.65
CA MET A 1 -22.30 21.12 59.00
C MET A 1 -22.56 21.93 57.74
N LYS A 2 -23.86 22.11 57.40
CA LYS A 2 -24.45 23.06 56.43
C LYS A 2 -24.06 22.90 54.94
N SER A 3 -24.93 22.95 53.94
CA SER A 3 -26.40 22.97 53.78
C SER A 3 -26.65 22.68 52.28
N LEU A 4 -27.44 21.68 51.90
CA LEU A 4 -28.82 21.80 51.38
C LEU A 4 -29.04 22.85 50.26
N GLY A 5 -29.41 22.32 49.09
CA GLY A 5 -29.92 23.05 47.93
C GLY A 5 -30.47 22.04 46.91
N SER A 6 -31.68 21.57 47.18
CA SER A 6 -32.50 20.61 46.41
C SER A 6 -32.88 21.09 45.01
N LEU A 7 -32.98 20.15 44.05
CA LEU A 7 -33.90 20.08 42.90
C LEU A 7 -33.55 18.74 42.22
N GLY A 8 -34.32 17.66 42.31
CA GLY A 8 -35.74 17.54 41.94
C GLY A 8 -35.80 16.47 40.84
N LEU A 9 -35.96 15.21 41.23
CA LEU A 9 -36.31 14.13 40.29
C LEU A 9 -37.68 14.46 39.69
N ALA A 10 -37.75 14.60 38.38
CA ALA A 10 -38.98 14.45 37.62
C ALA A 10 -38.71 13.48 36.47
N GLY A 11 -39.39 12.34 36.51
CA GLY A 11 -39.24 11.24 35.57
C GLY A 11 -39.57 11.66 34.14
N VAL A 12 -38.72 11.26 33.21
CA VAL A 12 -38.99 11.34 31.77
C VAL A 12 -39.53 9.98 31.33
N LEU A 13 -40.84 9.98 31.08
CA LEU A 13 -41.52 9.00 30.23
C LEU A 13 -40.96 9.08 28.81
N LEU A 14 -40.78 7.92 28.20
CA LEU A 14 -40.39 7.70 26.80
C LEU A 14 -41.25 8.49 25.80
N LEU A 15 -40.60 9.17 24.84
CA LEU A 15 -40.92 9.29 23.40
C LEU A 15 -40.30 10.59 22.82
N GLY A 16 -39.43 10.49 21.81
CA GLY A 16 -39.08 11.63 20.95
C GLY A 16 -37.58 11.81 20.65
N SER A 17 -37.25 11.69 19.36
CA SER A 17 -35.95 11.86 18.70
C SER A 17 -35.16 13.11 19.15
N TYR A 18 -33.92 12.94 19.62
CA TYR A 18 -33.04 14.08 19.94
C TYR A 18 -32.46 14.72 18.67
N ALA A 19 -32.53 16.05 18.58
CA ALA A 19 -31.87 16.86 17.55
C ALA A 19 -30.80 17.79 18.14
N ILE A 20 -29.85 18.19 17.30
CA ILE A 20 -28.77 19.11 17.62
C ILE A 20 -29.11 20.48 17.01
N VAL A 21 -28.97 21.56 17.78
CA VAL A 21 -29.12 22.94 17.31
C VAL A 21 -27.77 23.46 16.81
N LEU A 22 -27.71 23.96 15.58
CA LEU A 22 -26.53 24.71 15.12
C LEU A 22 -26.52 26.08 15.82
N ARG A 23 -25.50 26.31 16.66
CA ARG A 23 -25.37 27.47 17.58
C ARG A 23 -25.53 28.85 16.92
N HIS A 24 -25.42 28.96 15.60
CA HIS A 24 -25.47 30.25 14.90
C HIS A 24 -26.80 30.57 14.20
N ARG A 25 -27.75 29.63 14.08
CA ARG A 25 -29.01 29.87 13.35
C ARG A 25 -30.32 29.55 14.08
N HIS A 26 -30.28 28.91 15.25
CA HIS A 26 -31.48 28.33 15.87
C HIS A 26 -32.29 27.42 14.91
N GLU A 27 -31.67 26.95 13.82
CA GLU A 27 -32.28 26.02 12.88
C GLU A 27 -32.12 24.60 13.42
N TYR A 28 -33.21 23.85 13.37
CA TYR A 28 -33.30 22.50 13.89
C TYR A 28 -32.79 21.52 12.82
N VAL A 29 -31.71 20.78 13.12
CA VAL A 29 -31.22 19.74 12.19
C VAL A 29 -32.21 18.57 12.22
N PRO A 30 -32.78 18.14 11.08
CA PRO A 30 -33.73 17.04 11.06
C PRO A 30 -33.15 15.74 11.63
N ALA A 31 -33.97 14.96 12.34
CA ALA A 31 -33.58 13.65 12.86
C ALA A 31 -33.59 12.56 11.77
N GLU A 32 -34.55 12.64 10.85
CA GLU A 32 -34.73 11.74 9.72
C GLU A 32 -33.60 11.92 8.69
N ALA A 33 -33.05 10.82 8.17
CA ALA A 33 -31.79 10.82 7.42
C ALA A 33 -31.89 11.58 6.09
N MET A 34 -32.97 11.38 5.32
CA MET A 34 -33.18 12.06 4.05
C MET A 34 -33.43 13.56 4.23
N ALA A 35 -34.23 13.95 5.22
CA ALA A 35 -34.43 15.34 5.58
C ALA A 35 -33.14 16.02 6.05
N ARG A 36 -32.32 15.32 6.84
CA ARG A 36 -31.01 15.83 7.29
C ARG A 36 -30.04 16.02 6.13
N LYS A 37 -30.00 15.07 5.19
CA LYS A 37 -29.23 15.22 3.95
C LYS A 37 -29.68 16.45 3.15
N ARG A 38 -30.99 16.62 2.93
CA ARG A 38 -31.53 17.80 2.22
C ARG A 38 -31.15 19.11 2.93
N PHE A 39 -31.29 19.14 4.26
CA PHE A 39 -30.88 20.28 5.07
C PHE A 39 -29.41 20.65 4.84
N TYR A 40 -28.48 19.70 4.91
CA TYR A 40 -27.07 19.98 4.66
C TYR A 40 -26.77 20.32 3.20
N ALA A 41 -27.48 19.74 2.25
CA ALA A 41 -27.36 20.06 0.82
C ALA A 41 -27.77 21.51 0.53
N ASP A 42 -28.78 22.04 1.24
CA ASP A 42 -29.16 23.45 1.14
C ASP A 42 -28.21 24.36 1.95
N LEU A 43 -27.74 23.89 3.11
CA LEU A 43 -26.78 24.63 3.93
C LEU A 43 -25.47 24.90 3.17
N VAL A 44 -24.91 23.93 2.45
CA VAL A 44 -23.66 24.14 1.69
C VAL A 44 -23.82 25.12 0.52
N LYS A 45 -25.04 25.34 0.00
CA LYS A 45 -25.28 26.35 -1.04
C LYS A 45 -25.17 27.77 -0.48
N SER A 46 -25.67 27.99 0.73
CA SER A 46 -25.65 29.30 1.39
C SER A 46 -24.34 29.53 2.18
N GLU A 47 -23.75 28.47 2.73
CA GLU A 47 -22.56 28.49 3.58
C GLU A 47 -21.59 27.35 3.20
N PRO A 48 -20.82 27.50 2.11
CA PRO A 48 -19.94 26.46 1.55
C PRO A 48 -18.64 26.30 2.37
N THR A 49 -18.76 25.94 3.64
CA THR A 49 -17.62 25.69 4.53
C THR A 49 -17.19 24.23 4.50
N ALA A 50 -15.90 23.96 4.76
CA ALA A 50 -15.41 22.58 4.86
C ALA A 50 -16.16 21.76 5.93
N ALA A 51 -16.56 22.39 7.04
CA ALA A 51 -17.34 21.75 8.08
C ALA A 51 -18.73 21.34 7.58
N ASN A 52 -19.44 22.24 6.87
CA ASN A 52 -20.77 21.94 6.32
C ASN A 52 -20.70 20.86 5.24
N PHE A 53 -19.67 20.88 4.38
CA PHE A 53 -19.45 19.81 3.40
C PHE A 53 -19.15 18.45 4.07
N LYS A 54 -18.42 18.42 5.19
CA LYS A 54 -18.24 17.17 5.95
C LYS A 54 -19.54 16.65 6.54
N LEU A 55 -20.38 17.53 7.07
CA LEU A 55 -21.71 17.16 7.59
C LEU A 55 -22.63 16.63 6.48
N LEU A 56 -22.59 17.24 5.29
CA LEU A 56 -23.28 16.72 4.11
C LEU A 56 -22.75 15.32 3.76
N ALA A 57 -21.44 15.14 3.72
CA ALA A 57 -20.85 13.84 3.41
C ALA A 57 -21.24 12.75 4.42
N GLU A 58 -21.28 13.06 5.71
CA GLU A 58 -21.76 12.15 6.75
C GLU A 58 -23.25 11.80 6.58
N ALA A 59 -24.09 12.76 6.20
CA ALA A 59 -25.50 12.50 5.90
C ALA A 59 -25.68 11.67 4.61
N ASP A 60 -24.84 11.90 3.60
CA ASP A 60 -24.80 11.09 2.38
C ASP A 60 -24.47 9.64 2.68
N VAL A 61 -23.46 9.38 3.53
CA VAL A 61 -23.13 8.03 4.03
C VAL A 61 -24.31 7.38 4.75
N GLN A 62 -25.02 8.11 5.62
CA GLN A 62 -26.20 7.58 6.33
C GLN A 62 -27.35 7.19 5.40
N THR A 63 -27.44 7.81 4.22
CA THR A 63 -28.44 7.52 3.18
C THR A 63 -27.92 6.60 2.08
N ALA A 64 -26.71 6.05 2.24
CA ALA A 64 -26.01 5.21 1.28
C ALA A 64 -25.79 5.86 -0.11
N ASP A 65 -25.69 7.19 -0.16
CA ASP A 65 -25.23 7.94 -1.34
C ASP A 65 -23.71 8.16 -1.27
N PHE A 66 -22.95 7.14 -1.63
CA PHE A 66 -21.50 7.18 -1.48
C PHE A 66 -20.81 8.07 -2.52
N GLU A 67 -21.39 8.27 -3.69
CA GLU A 67 -20.87 9.23 -4.67
C GLU A 67 -21.06 10.67 -4.16
N GLY A 68 -22.22 10.98 -3.56
CA GLY A 68 -22.42 12.25 -2.85
C GLY A 68 -21.39 12.46 -1.73
N ALA A 69 -21.19 11.44 -0.89
CA ALA A 69 -20.20 11.49 0.20
C ALA A 69 -18.78 11.76 -0.29
N LYS A 70 -18.35 11.05 -1.35
CA LYS A 70 -17.07 11.28 -2.03
C LYS A 70 -16.92 12.73 -2.47
N GLN A 71 -17.91 13.27 -3.18
CA GLN A 71 -17.89 14.63 -3.71
C GLN A 71 -17.82 15.67 -2.59
N ALA A 72 -18.65 15.51 -1.56
CA ALA A 72 -18.72 16.42 -0.42
C ALA A 72 -17.41 16.42 0.41
N PHE A 73 -16.83 15.25 0.70
CA PHE A 73 -15.51 15.17 1.33
C PHE A 73 -14.42 15.79 0.44
N GLY A 74 -14.47 15.58 -0.87
CA GLY A 74 -13.53 16.18 -1.82
C GLY A 74 -13.57 17.71 -1.79
N LYS A 75 -14.77 18.29 -1.79
CA LYS A 75 -14.97 19.74 -1.65
C LYS A 75 -14.46 20.27 -0.32
N ALA A 76 -14.71 19.57 0.78
CA ALA A 76 -14.14 19.94 2.08
C ALA A 76 -12.60 19.92 2.07
N ALA A 77 -11.99 18.91 1.44
CA ALA A 77 -10.54 18.81 1.29
C ALA A 77 -9.94 19.97 0.48
N GLU A 78 -10.57 20.35 -0.63
CA GLU A 78 -10.20 21.52 -1.45
C GLU A 78 -10.24 22.82 -0.61
N ILE A 79 -11.30 23.02 0.18
CA ILE A 79 -11.45 24.20 1.03
C ILE A 79 -10.35 24.25 2.09
N TYR A 80 -10.02 23.13 2.76
CA TYR A 80 -8.92 23.09 3.71
C TYR A 80 -7.58 23.49 3.06
N ARG A 81 -7.29 22.96 1.86
CA ARG A 81 -6.07 23.36 1.12
C ARG A 81 -6.05 24.85 0.78
N SER A 82 -7.18 25.40 0.34
CA SER A 82 -7.30 26.84 0.03
C SER A 82 -7.04 27.75 1.25
N LYS A 83 -7.27 27.23 2.47
CA LYS A 83 -7.01 27.93 3.74
C LYS A 83 -5.62 27.65 4.30
N ASN A 84 -4.71 27.09 3.51
CA ASN A 84 -3.37 26.68 3.95
C ASN A 84 -3.39 25.68 5.13
N LEU A 85 -4.39 24.79 5.13
CA LEU A 85 -4.53 23.67 6.06
C LEU A 85 -4.31 22.34 5.33
N PRO A 86 -3.09 22.05 4.83
CA PRO A 86 -2.83 20.89 3.98
C PRO A 86 -3.02 19.56 4.72
N SER A 87 -2.72 19.49 6.03
CA SER A 87 -2.88 18.26 6.82
C SER A 87 -4.34 17.83 6.91
N GLU A 88 -5.22 18.77 7.21
CA GLU A 88 -6.68 18.61 7.23
C GLU A 88 -7.22 18.31 5.83
N GLY A 89 -6.68 18.98 4.81
CA GLY A 89 -6.96 18.70 3.41
C GLY A 89 -6.65 17.25 3.05
N TYR A 90 -5.46 16.74 3.39
CA TYR A 90 -5.08 15.35 3.13
C TYR A 90 -5.90 14.35 3.94
N ALA A 91 -6.16 14.61 5.23
CA ALA A 91 -6.98 13.73 6.04
C ALA A 91 -8.42 13.62 5.49
N THR A 92 -8.99 14.75 5.05
CA THR A 92 -10.34 14.80 4.47
C THR A 92 -10.38 14.20 3.06
N GLU A 93 -9.34 14.39 2.26
CA GLU A 93 -9.20 13.73 0.96
C GLU A 93 -9.21 12.20 1.09
N ARG A 94 -8.57 11.65 2.13
CA ARG A 94 -8.62 10.20 2.39
C ARG A 94 -10.04 9.70 2.69
N LEU A 95 -10.89 10.53 3.31
CA LEU A 95 -12.31 10.20 3.50
C LEU A 95 -13.08 10.25 2.17
N SER A 96 -12.76 11.17 1.27
CA SER A 96 -13.31 11.17 -0.10
C SER A 96 -12.92 9.89 -0.85
N GLN A 97 -11.63 9.54 -0.79
CA GLN A 97 -11.08 8.36 -1.44
C GLN A 97 -11.67 7.05 -0.94
N ARG A 98 -12.10 6.97 0.33
CA ARG A 98 -12.83 5.82 0.89
C ARG A 98 -14.04 5.44 0.05
N TYR A 99 -14.73 6.42 -0.52
CA TYR A 99 -15.98 6.23 -1.28
C TYR A 99 -15.77 6.22 -2.80
N GLU A 100 -14.51 6.18 -3.26
CA GLU A 100 -14.18 6.01 -4.67
C GLU A 100 -14.55 4.60 -5.15
N VAL A 101 -15.47 4.51 -6.10
CA VAL A 101 -15.80 3.27 -6.81
C VAL A 101 -15.04 3.21 -8.13
N VAL A 102 -14.34 2.11 -8.36
CA VAL A 102 -13.60 1.84 -9.61
C VAL A 102 -13.91 0.43 -10.07
N ALA A 103 -14.23 0.27 -11.36
CA ALA A 103 -14.29 -1.02 -12.03
C ALA A 103 -13.58 -0.90 -13.39
N LYS A 104 -12.43 -1.56 -13.55
CA LYS A 104 -11.64 -1.50 -14.78
C LYS A 104 -11.21 -2.91 -15.22
N PRO A 105 -11.58 -3.35 -16.42
CA PRO A 105 -11.13 -4.64 -16.97
C PRO A 105 -9.72 -4.54 -17.56
N PHE A 106 -8.96 -5.62 -17.43
CA PHE A 106 -7.58 -5.78 -17.90
C PHE A 106 -7.40 -7.11 -18.63
N ILE A 107 -6.51 -7.12 -19.61
CA ILE A 107 -6.09 -8.30 -20.37
C ILE A 107 -4.61 -8.61 -20.08
N HIS A 108 -4.29 -9.90 -20.01
CA HIS A 108 -2.93 -10.41 -19.83
C HIS A 108 -2.37 -10.87 -21.16
N LEU A 109 -1.29 -10.24 -21.60
CA LEU A 109 -0.66 -10.55 -22.89
C LEU A 109 0.71 -11.17 -22.69
N PRO A 110 1.11 -12.18 -23.48
CA PRO A 110 2.48 -12.67 -23.44
C PRO A 110 3.47 -11.54 -23.75
N LYS A 111 4.67 -11.64 -23.18
CA LYS A 111 5.78 -10.72 -23.49
C LYS A 111 5.99 -10.68 -25.01
N PRO A 112 6.10 -9.48 -25.63
CA PRO A 112 6.36 -9.37 -27.07
C PRO A 112 7.64 -10.12 -27.46
N ARG A 113 7.60 -10.92 -28.55
CA ARG A 113 8.76 -11.68 -29.07
C ARG A 113 9.94 -10.80 -29.49
N LYS A 114 9.66 -9.57 -29.94
CA LYS A 114 10.66 -8.51 -30.08
C LYS A 114 10.46 -7.57 -28.91
N THR A 115 11.51 -7.29 -28.13
CA THR A 115 11.56 -6.17 -27.18
C THR A 115 11.40 -4.85 -27.95
N LEU A 116 10.17 -4.55 -28.36
CA LEU A 116 9.77 -3.21 -28.74
C LEU A 116 9.80 -2.38 -27.45
N GLY A 117 10.84 -1.58 -27.33
CA GLY A 117 11.02 -0.65 -26.23
C GLY A 117 12.11 -1.12 -25.25
N VAL A 118 13.35 -0.71 -25.52
CA VAL A 118 14.10 -0.07 -24.42
C VAL A 118 13.14 0.97 -23.84
N PRO A 119 12.84 0.96 -22.54
CA PRO A 119 11.97 1.99 -21.97
C PRO A 119 12.51 3.35 -22.40
N SER A 120 11.63 4.31 -22.70
CA SER A 120 12.02 5.67 -23.12
C SER A 120 12.88 6.39 -22.07
N VAL A 121 13.00 5.81 -20.87
CA VAL A 121 13.88 6.18 -19.77
C VAL A 121 14.77 4.97 -19.44
N PRO A 122 16.09 5.14 -19.25
CA PRO A 122 16.96 4.08 -18.75
C PRO A 122 16.41 3.48 -17.46
N LEU A 123 16.45 2.15 -17.35
CA LEU A 123 16.07 1.45 -16.13
C LEU A 123 17.06 1.77 -15.01
N ALA A 124 16.57 1.98 -13.79
CA ALA A 124 17.42 2.09 -12.61
C ALA A 124 18.14 0.77 -12.32
N LEU A 125 19.18 0.84 -11.49
CA LEU A 125 19.91 -0.33 -11.03
C LEU A 125 18.94 -1.34 -10.38
N HIS A 126 19.05 -2.61 -10.78
CA HIS A 126 18.16 -3.71 -10.38
C HIS A 126 16.69 -3.56 -10.79
N GLU A 127 16.29 -2.57 -11.58
CA GLU A 127 14.89 -2.38 -11.95
C GLU A 127 14.41 -3.46 -12.94
N PRO A 128 13.30 -4.18 -12.70
CA PRO A 128 12.74 -5.08 -13.69
C PRO A 128 12.03 -4.30 -14.80
N VAL A 129 12.19 -4.74 -16.05
CA VAL A 129 11.48 -4.20 -17.23
C VAL A 129 9.96 -4.21 -16.97
N TYR A 130 9.47 -5.34 -16.47
CA TYR A 130 8.07 -5.53 -16.10
C TYR A 130 7.96 -6.55 -14.96
N GLY A 131 6.97 -6.39 -14.09
CA GLY A 131 6.82 -7.20 -12.87
C GLY A 131 7.24 -6.46 -11.60
N CYS A 132 7.06 -7.13 -10.46
CA CYS A 132 7.34 -6.61 -9.13
C CYS A 132 8.04 -7.70 -8.30
N TYR A 133 9.21 -7.39 -7.73
CA TYR A 133 9.88 -8.29 -6.80
C TYR A 133 9.09 -8.46 -5.51
N THR A 134 9.09 -9.66 -4.96
CA THR A 134 8.55 -9.94 -3.63
C THR A 134 9.68 -10.03 -2.62
N GLY A 135 9.45 -9.52 -1.43
CA GLY A 135 10.41 -9.68 -0.36
C GLY A 135 9.79 -9.78 1.03
N ALA A 136 10.63 -10.02 2.03
CA ALA A 136 10.18 -10.08 3.41
C ALA A 136 11.28 -9.72 4.42
N PHE A 137 10.86 -9.19 5.56
CA PHE A 137 11.62 -9.27 6.82
C PHE A 137 11.08 -10.42 7.64
N ILE A 138 12.00 -11.19 8.21
CA ILE A 138 11.67 -12.48 8.83
C ILE A 138 12.32 -12.66 10.20
N ASP A 139 13.19 -11.76 10.67
CA ASP A 139 14.01 -12.03 11.85
C ASP A 139 13.16 -12.23 13.15
N HIS A 140 11.98 -11.63 13.18
CA HIS A 140 11.01 -11.75 14.29
C HIS A 140 9.82 -12.67 13.97
N GLU A 141 10.01 -13.60 13.04
CA GLU A 141 9.06 -14.68 12.77
C GLU A 141 9.37 -15.90 13.64
N ASP A 142 8.61 -16.08 14.73
CA ASP A 142 8.89 -17.10 15.76
C ASP A 142 8.72 -18.53 15.27
N THR A 143 7.92 -18.74 14.23
CA THR A 143 7.66 -20.05 13.62
C THR A 143 8.90 -20.61 12.91
N ILE A 144 9.84 -19.76 12.47
CA ILE A 144 11.04 -20.20 11.76
C ILE A 144 12.05 -20.78 12.78
N ARG A 145 12.28 -22.09 12.70
CA ARG A 145 13.26 -22.80 13.55
C ARG A 145 14.69 -22.74 13.03
N GLY A 146 14.88 -22.65 11.72
CA GLY A 146 16.19 -22.48 11.11
C GLY A 146 16.77 -21.11 11.45
N THR A 147 17.96 -21.07 12.05
CA THR A 147 18.64 -19.82 12.43
C THR A 147 20.13 -19.90 12.19
N TYR A 148 20.76 -18.73 12.10
CA TYR A 148 22.22 -18.59 12.08
C TYR A 148 22.65 -17.36 12.88
N ARG A 149 23.93 -17.31 13.29
CA ARG A 149 24.50 -16.14 13.96
C ARG A 149 25.18 -15.20 12.97
N ASP A 150 24.80 -13.94 13.01
CA ASP A 150 25.51 -12.89 12.26
C ASP A 150 26.87 -12.55 12.90
N GLU A 151 27.59 -11.59 12.33
CA GLU A 151 28.86 -11.07 12.84
C GLU A 151 28.73 -10.29 14.15
N TYR A 152 27.52 -9.86 14.52
CA TYR A 152 27.24 -9.19 15.79
C TYR A 152 26.83 -10.18 16.88
N GLY A 153 26.80 -11.47 16.57
CA GLY A 153 26.34 -12.53 17.47
C GLY A 153 24.81 -12.60 17.60
N ALA A 154 24.06 -11.82 16.83
CA ALA A 154 22.60 -11.86 16.83
C ALA A 154 22.10 -13.09 16.06
N TRP A 155 21.00 -13.68 16.54
CA TRP A 155 20.31 -14.75 15.83
C TRP A 155 19.47 -14.16 14.70
N ARG A 156 19.67 -14.67 13.50
CA ARG A 156 18.91 -14.37 12.29
C ARG A 156 18.08 -15.58 11.88
N ARG A 157 16.99 -15.35 11.14
CA ARG A 157 16.17 -16.44 10.61
C ARG A 157 16.66 -16.91 9.25
N ASP A 158 16.48 -18.20 9.01
CA ASP A 158 16.86 -18.84 7.77
C ASP A 158 15.83 -18.55 6.65
N ALA A 159 16.28 -17.84 5.60
CA ALA A 159 15.47 -17.51 4.43
C ALA A 159 14.93 -18.73 3.66
N SER A 160 15.68 -19.84 3.58
CA SER A 160 15.24 -21.08 2.92
C SER A 160 14.04 -21.68 3.65
N ALA A 161 14.07 -21.67 4.99
CA ALA A 161 12.98 -22.14 5.82
C ALA A 161 11.71 -21.30 5.62
N PHE A 162 11.85 -19.97 5.54
CA PHE A 162 10.72 -19.09 5.23
C PHE A 162 10.12 -19.37 3.85
N ASN A 163 10.97 -19.53 2.82
CA ASN A 163 10.52 -19.87 1.47
C ASN A 163 9.75 -21.20 1.43
N HIS A 164 10.22 -22.21 2.17
CA HIS A 164 9.50 -23.49 2.27
C HIS A 164 8.15 -23.35 2.96
N LEU A 165 8.09 -22.63 4.09
CA LEU A 165 6.85 -22.45 4.86
C LEU A 165 5.80 -21.61 4.10
N THR A 166 6.26 -20.67 3.27
CA THR A 166 5.39 -19.83 2.43
C THR A 166 5.08 -20.44 1.07
N ASN A 167 5.74 -21.54 0.69
CA ASN A 167 5.67 -22.16 -0.62
C ASN A 167 5.90 -21.15 -1.77
N THR A 168 6.85 -20.24 -1.58
CA THR A 168 7.26 -19.25 -2.57
C THR A 168 8.73 -18.93 -2.42
N HIS A 169 9.33 -18.39 -3.48
CA HIS A 169 10.70 -17.90 -3.44
C HIS A 169 10.67 -16.37 -3.43
N HIS A 170 11.17 -15.76 -2.36
CA HIS A 170 11.27 -14.31 -2.24
C HIS A 170 12.53 -13.79 -2.92
N ALA A 171 12.38 -12.71 -3.70
CA ALA A 171 13.47 -12.08 -4.42
C ALA A 171 14.35 -11.20 -3.53
N ILE A 172 13.80 -10.69 -2.42
CA ILE A 172 14.46 -9.74 -1.52
C ILE A 172 14.20 -10.17 -0.08
N PHE A 173 15.20 -10.09 0.78
CA PHE A 173 14.96 -10.04 2.22
C PHE A 173 15.62 -8.82 2.82
N PHE A 174 15.06 -8.31 3.91
CA PHE A 174 15.59 -7.11 4.55
C PHE A 174 15.94 -7.28 6.02
N MET A 175 16.88 -6.45 6.47
CA MET A 175 17.29 -6.32 7.87
C MET A 175 17.48 -4.85 8.26
N TYR A 176 17.37 -4.57 9.56
CA TYR A 176 17.78 -3.28 10.14
C TYR A 176 19.23 -3.34 10.62
N LEU A 177 19.96 -2.26 10.38
CA LEU A 177 21.35 -2.08 10.77
C LEU A 177 21.59 -0.65 11.25
N GLY A 178 22.09 -0.50 12.48
CA GLY A 178 22.56 0.80 12.95
C GLY A 178 23.81 1.26 12.19
N TYR A 179 23.84 2.53 11.77
CA TYR A 179 25.00 3.15 11.14
C TYR A 179 26.21 3.12 12.07
N GLY A 180 27.40 2.90 11.52
CA GLY A 180 28.65 2.69 12.27
C GLY A 180 28.95 1.22 12.57
N ARG A 181 27.98 0.30 12.40
CA ARG A 181 28.23 -1.14 12.40
C ARG A 181 28.81 -1.59 11.06
N SER A 182 29.68 -2.60 11.10
CA SER A 182 30.33 -3.17 9.90
C SER A 182 29.32 -3.59 8.82
N PHE A 183 29.80 -3.87 7.61
CA PHE A 183 28.93 -4.42 6.57
C PHE A 183 28.38 -5.80 7.00
N PRO A 184 27.06 -6.09 6.88
CA PRO A 184 26.43 -7.33 7.34
C PRO A 184 26.70 -8.51 6.38
N ALA A 185 27.97 -8.89 6.24
CA ALA A 185 28.49 -9.86 5.29
C ALA A 185 27.83 -11.25 5.41
N LYS A 186 27.52 -11.73 6.63
CA LYS A 186 26.88 -13.05 6.78
C LYS A 186 25.43 -13.03 6.31
N PHE A 187 24.69 -11.96 6.61
CA PHE A 187 23.32 -11.79 6.10
C PHE A 187 23.30 -11.70 4.58
N VAL A 188 24.16 -10.85 3.99
CA VAL A 188 24.21 -10.66 2.54
C VAL A 188 24.65 -11.94 1.82
N ARG A 189 25.58 -12.71 2.39
CA ARG A 189 25.95 -14.03 1.88
C ARG A 189 24.78 -15.01 1.97
N HIS A 190 24.09 -15.08 3.11
CA HIS A 190 22.92 -15.95 3.28
C HIS A 190 21.84 -15.65 2.23
N MET A 191 21.58 -14.37 1.93
CA MET A 191 20.63 -14.00 0.88
C MET A 191 21.10 -14.46 -0.49
N ASN A 192 22.38 -14.22 -0.81
CA ASN A 192 22.95 -14.63 -2.08
C ASN A 192 22.93 -16.15 -2.29
N ASP A 193 23.23 -16.93 -1.25
CA ASP A 193 23.21 -18.41 -1.28
C ASP A 193 21.78 -18.94 -1.46
N ASN A 194 20.77 -18.15 -1.05
CA ASN A 194 19.35 -18.41 -1.27
C ASN A 194 18.78 -17.73 -2.53
N GLY A 195 19.63 -17.25 -3.44
CA GLY A 195 19.17 -16.64 -4.70
C GLY A 195 18.40 -15.32 -4.54
N ALA A 196 18.54 -14.66 -3.39
CA ALA A 196 17.86 -13.41 -3.06
C ALA A 196 18.82 -12.20 -3.03
N ALA A 197 18.26 -11.02 -3.27
CA ALA A 197 18.89 -9.75 -2.99
C ALA A 197 18.77 -9.38 -1.51
N ALA A 198 19.64 -8.49 -1.05
CA ALA A 198 19.62 -7.97 0.31
C ALA A 198 19.13 -6.52 0.32
N GLN A 199 18.09 -6.22 1.10
CA GLN A 199 17.76 -4.85 1.46
C GLN A 199 18.33 -4.56 2.86
N ILE A 200 19.09 -3.48 3.00
CA ILE A 200 19.69 -3.09 4.27
C ILE A 200 19.08 -1.75 4.67
N ALA A 201 18.32 -1.73 5.76
CA ALA A 201 17.83 -0.51 6.38
C ALA A 201 18.92 0.05 7.30
N LEU A 202 19.69 1.01 6.78
CA LEU A 202 20.85 1.60 7.46
C LEU A 202 20.43 2.86 8.22
N GLU A 203 20.37 2.78 9.54
CA GLU A 203 19.75 3.80 10.39
C GLU A 203 20.80 4.51 11.27
N PRO A 204 21.04 5.81 11.08
CA PRO A 204 21.91 6.56 11.98
C PRO A 204 21.18 7.00 13.25
N ASP A 205 21.85 6.95 14.39
CA ASP A 205 21.32 7.55 15.64
C ASP A 205 21.30 9.09 15.56
N LYS A 206 22.10 9.69 14.67
CA LYS A 206 22.13 11.12 14.36
C LYS A 206 22.81 11.38 13.02
N LEU A 207 22.31 12.35 12.26
CA LEU A 207 22.88 12.70 10.94
C LEU A 207 24.33 13.19 11.01
N SER A 208 24.76 13.81 12.12
CA SER A 208 26.15 14.28 12.28
C SER A 208 27.18 13.16 12.43
N ALA A 209 26.75 11.93 12.71
CA ALA A 209 27.63 10.76 12.72
C ALA A 209 27.96 10.26 11.30
N VAL A 210 27.17 10.68 10.30
CA VAL A 210 27.34 10.25 8.90
C VAL A 210 28.37 11.15 8.24
N LYS A 211 29.54 10.58 7.95
CA LYS A 211 30.72 11.29 7.44
C LYS A 211 31.31 10.53 6.26
N ASP A 212 32.06 11.27 5.45
CA ASP A 212 32.89 10.70 4.41
C ASP A 212 34.19 10.22 5.06
N ASP A 213 34.16 9.01 5.61
CA ASP A 213 35.21 8.47 6.47
C ASP A 213 35.55 7.01 6.15
N ALA A 214 36.59 6.50 6.82
CA ALA A 214 37.08 5.13 6.60
C ALA A 214 35.99 4.06 6.84
N TYR A 215 35.01 4.34 7.72
CA TYR A 215 33.91 3.44 7.96
C TYR A 215 33.01 3.31 6.72
N LEU A 216 32.57 4.44 6.16
CA LEU A 216 31.66 4.43 5.01
C LEU A 216 32.31 3.79 3.78
N HIS A 217 33.59 4.11 3.52
CA HIS A 217 34.35 3.49 2.42
C HIS A 217 34.57 1.99 2.63
N ALA A 218 34.88 1.56 3.86
CA ALA A 218 35.01 0.12 4.15
C ALA A 218 33.68 -0.62 3.96
N PHE A 219 32.56 0.00 4.35
CA PHE A 219 31.22 -0.54 4.13
C PHE A 219 30.92 -0.69 2.63
N ALA A 220 31.19 0.35 1.82
CA ALA A 220 30.97 0.32 0.38
C ALA A 220 31.84 -0.73 -0.32
N LYS A 221 33.12 -0.82 0.03
CA LYS A 221 34.04 -1.83 -0.49
C LYS A 221 33.55 -3.26 -0.19
N ALA A 222 33.15 -3.53 1.05
CA ALA A 222 32.61 -4.83 1.44
C ALA A 222 31.29 -5.15 0.68
N ALA A 223 30.43 -4.15 0.50
CA ALA A 223 29.22 -4.29 -0.30
C ALA A 223 29.53 -4.65 -1.76
N ARG A 224 30.55 -4.02 -2.38
CA ARG A 224 31.03 -4.37 -3.73
C ARG A 224 31.55 -5.80 -3.82
N GLU A 225 32.37 -6.19 -2.86
CA GLU A 225 33.00 -7.52 -2.82
C GLU A 225 31.97 -8.65 -2.69
N SER A 226 30.81 -8.39 -2.09
CA SER A 226 29.72 -9.37 -2.00
C SER A 226 29.17 -9.81 -3.35
N ARG A 227 29.19 -8.92 -4.37
CA ARG A 227 28.57 -9.11 -5.70
C ARG A 227 27.07 -9.45 -5.65
N THR A 228 26.43 -9.31 -4.50
CA THR A 228 24.99 -9.51 -4.30
C THR A 228 24.26 -8.23 -4.71
N PRO A 229 23.11 -8.31 -5.39
CA PRO A 229 22.24 -7.15 -5.56
C PRO A 229 21.80 -6.62 -4.18
N ILE A 230 22.07 -5.34 -3.90
CA ILE A 230 21.76 -4.71 -2.62
C ILE A 230 20.84 -3.50 -2.84
N PHE A 231 19.83 -3.37 -2.01
CA PHE A 231 18.99 -2.18 -1.87
C PHE A 231 19.33 -1.51 -0.53
N LEU A 232 20.09 -0.42 -0.55
CA LEU A 232 20.48 0.29 0.66
C LEU A 232 19.44 1.38 0.97
N ARG A 233 18.59 1.11 1.97
CA ARG A 233 17.59 2.04 2.48
C ARG A 233 18.18 2.83 3.63
N PHE A 234 18.77 3.97 3.33
CA PHE A 234 19.42 4.82 4.32
C PHE A 234 18.41 5.79 4.97
N ALA A 235 18.37 5.81 6.30
CA ALA A 235 17.60 6.76 7.12
C ALA A 235 16.15 6.95 6.63
N SER A 236 15.35 5.87 6.64
CA SER A 236 13.95 5.87 6.18
C SER A 236 13.00 6.55 7.17
N GLU A 237 11.82 6.95 6.69
CA GLU A 237 10.74 7.57 7.50
C GLU A 237 11.05 8.92 8.15
N MET A 238 12.15 9.55 7.75
CA MET A 238 12.57 10.91 8.07
C MET A 238 11.48 11.99 7.96
N ASN A 239 10.37 11.74 7.25
CA ASN A 239 9.24 12.67 7.17
C ASN A 239 8.38 12.70 8.44
N GLY A 240 8.56 11.77 9.39
CA GLY A 240 7.91 11.75 10.71
C GLY A 240 8.87 12.03 11.86
N ASP A 241 8.34 12.46 13.01
CA ASP A 241 9.10 12.90 14.20
C ASP A 241 9.56 11.75 15.13
N TRP A 242 9.28 10.51 14.76
CA TRP A 242 9.62 9.31 15.53
C TRP A 242 11.00 8.72 15.23
N VAL A 243 11.81 9.41 14.40
CA VAL A 243 13.20 9.05 14.08
C VAL A 243 14.15 10.20 14.41
N PRO A 244 15.39 9.93 14.88
CA PRO A 244 16.31 10.97 15.36
C PRO A 244 16.93 11.83 14.24
N TYR A 245 16.63 11.52 12.98
CA TYR A 245 17.10 12.22 11.78
C TYR A 245 15.97 13.00 11.07
N ASN A 246 14.87 13.27 11.78
CA ASN A 246 13.84 14.24 11.40
C ASN A 246 14.22 15.67 11.84
N GLY A 247 13.50 16.67 11.32
CA GLY A 247 13.55 18.07 11.74
C GLY A 247 14.50 18.95 10.93
N ASN A 248 15.50 18.37 10.25
CA ASN A 248 16.45 19.10 9.42
C ASN A 248 16.57 18.47 8.01
N PRO A 249 15.65 18.81 7.09
CA PRO A 249 15.67 18.26 5.73
C PRO A 249 16.95 18.59 4.94
N ALA A 250 17.53 19.78 5.15
CA ALA A 250 18.76 20.18 4.47
C ALA A 250 19.94 19.27 4.84
N LEU A 251 20.13 19.01 6.15
CA LEU A 251 21.16 18.09 6.63
C LEU A 251 20.88 16.66 6.19
N TYR A 252 19.61 16.23 6.21
CA TYR A 252 19.24 14.91 5.69
C TYR A 252 19.65 14.75 4.23
N ILE A 253 19.31 15.72 3.38
CA ILE A 253 19.64 15.71 1.95
C ILE A 253 21.16 15.66 1.75
N GLU A 254 21.93 16.45 2.52
CA GLU A 254 23.39 16.43 2.49
C GLU A 254 23.94 15.03 2.79
N LYS A 255 23.48 14.39 3.87
CA LYS A 255 23.97 13.07 4.30
C LYS A 255 23.52 11.95 3.38
N PHE A 256 22.30 12.00 2.87
CA PHE A 256 21.82 11.04 1.88
C PHE A 256 22.68 11.11 0.61
N ARG A 257 22.96 12.31 0.10
CA ARG A 257 23.84 12.53 -1.07
C ARG A 257 25.26 12.06 -0.83
N LEU A 258 25.78 12.22 0.39
CA LEU A 258 27.10 11.72 0.78
C LEU A 258 27.16 10.19 0.67
N VAL A 259 26.22 9.48 1.30
CA VAL A 259 26.16 8.01 1.24
C VAL A 259 25.97 7.54 -0.20
N ALA A 260 25.06 8.17 -0.95
CA ALA A 260 24.81 7.83 -2.35
C ALA A 260 26.06 8.00 -3.21
N ARG A 261 26.79 9.11 -3.07
CA ARG A 261 28.04 9.35 -3.82
C ARG A 261 29.06 8.23 -3.58
N VAL A 262 29.29 7.82 -2.33
CA VAL A 262 30.24 6.76 -2.02
C VAL A 262 29.78 5.41 -2.57
N MET A 263 28.49 5.06 -2.39
CA MET A 263 27.96 3.80 -2.94
C MET A 263 28.00 3.76 -4.46
N HIS A 264 27.63 4.84 -5.15
CA HIS A 264 27.68 4.92 -6.61
C HIS A 264 29.11 4.82 -7.16
N ALA A 265 30.10 5.38 -6.46
CA ALA A 265 31.50 5.32 -6.86
C ALA A 265 32.15 3.95 -6.58
N GLU A 266 31.86 3.36 -5.42
CA GLU A 266 32.64 2.22 -4.90
C GLU A 266 31.87 0.90 -4.85
N ALA A 267 30.54 0.93 -4.94
CA ALA A 267 29.68 -0.24 -4.81
C ALA A 267 28.55 -0.25 -5.87
N PRO A 268 28.87 -0.42 -7.16
CA PRO A 268 27.90 -0.31 -8.27
C PRO A 268 26.81 -1.41 -8.26
N ASN A 269 26.87 -2.38 -7.36
CA ASN A 269 25.81 -3.36 -7.09
C ASN A 269 24.81 -2.89 -6.01
N VAL A 270 25.00 -1.71 -5.41
CA VAL A 270 24.13 -1.12 -4.38
C VAL A 270 23.23 -0.06 -5.01
N ALA A 271 21.91 -0.30 -4.97
CA ALA A 271 20.90 0.69 -5.32
C ALA A 271 20.52 1.50 -4.07
N MET A 272 20.60 2.82 -4.15
CA MET A 272 20.19 3.74 -3.10
C MET A 272 18.66 3.91 -3.07
N VAL A 273 18.05 3.64 -1.91
CA VAL A 273 16.60 3.71 -1.71
C VAL A 273 16.24 4.86 -0.77
N TRP A 274 15.53 5.87 -1.28
CA TRP A 274 14.99 6.97 -0.49
C TRP A 274 13.55 6.66 -0.07
N CYS A 275 13.32 6.35 1.21
CA CYS A 275 12.07 5.75 1.68
C CYS A 275 11.38 6.58 2.77
N PRO A 276 10.43 7.46 2.43
CA PRO A 276 9.50 8.04 3.41
C PRO A 276 8.52 7.00 4.00
N PHE A 277 7.88 7.35 5.11
CA PHE A 277 6.62 6.75 5.54
C PHE A 277 5.46 7.45 4.82
N GLU A 278 4.36 6.73 4.58
CA GLU A 278 3.20 7.24 3.84
C GLU A 278 2.50 8.48 4.44
N THR A 279 2.71 8.75 5.72
CA THR A 279 2.12 9.83 6.49
C THR A 279 3.18 10.35 7.47
N PRO A 280 3.32 11.65 7.76
CA PRO A 280 2.64 12.79 7.13
C PRO A 280 3.14 13.01 5.70
N VAL A 281 2.19 13.23 4.78
CA VAL A 281 2.48 13.47 3.36
C VAL A 281 3.18 14.82 3.14
N ARG A 282 2.80 15.83 3.92
CA ARG A 282 3.23 17.23 3.75
C ARG A 282 4.75 17.39 3.68
N THR A 283 5.48 16.69 4.55
CA THR A 283 6.92 16.81 4.71
C THR A 283 7.71 15.90 3.76
N ILE A 284 7.07 14.97 3.04
CA ILE A 284 7.80 14.01 2.19
C ILE A 284 8.69 14.73 1.17
N ALA A 285 8.17 15.75 0.49
CA ALA A 285 8.93 16.46 -0.54
C ALA A 285 10.14 17.23 0.01
N ASP A 286 10.09 17.66 1.27
CA ASP A 286 11.15 18.46 1.90
C ASP A 286 12.46 17.66 2.04
N TYR A 287 12.36 16.33 2.15
CA TYR A 287 13.49 15.42 2.35
C TYR A 287 14.04 14.80 1.05
N TYR A 288 13.51 15.16 -0.12
CA TYR A 288 13.90 14.53 -1.39
C TYR A 288 15.33 14.91 -1.81
N PRO A 289 16.29 13.96 -1.88
CA PRO A 289 17.71 14.26 -2.12
C PRO A 289 18.02 14.68 -3.56
N GLY A 290 17.07 14.54 -4.48
CA GLY A 290 17.28 14.79 -5.90
C GLY A 290 17.54 13.51 -6.69
N ALA A 291 17.31 13.60 -8.00
CA ALA A 291 17.28 12.43 -8.89
C ALA A 291 18.60 11.67 -8.99
N SER A 292 19.75 12.37 -8.92
CA SER A 292 21.06 11.74 -9.08
C SER A 292 21.50 10.90 -7.88
N ALA A 293 20.89 11.11 -6.71
CA ALA A 293 21.25 10.38 -5.49
C ALA A 293 20.32 9.19 -5.23
N VAL A 294 19.17 9.12 -5.91
CA VAL A 294 18.11 8.15 -5.64
C VAL A 294 17.98 7.21 -6.83
N ASP A 295 18.23 5.92 -6.62
CA ASP A 295 17.96 4.89 -7.63
C ASP A 295 16.51 4.40 -7.55
N TRP A 296 15.98 4.32 -6.32
CA TRP A 296 14.62 3.87 -6.03
C TRP A 296 13.94 4.78 -5.01
N VAL A 297 12.67 5.10 -5.26
CA VAL A 297 11.83 5.74 -4.25
C VAL A 297 11.11 4.66 -3.45
N GLY A 298 11.44 4.58 -2.17
CA GLY A 298 10.81 3.70 -1.21
C GLY A 298 9.47 4.23 -0.69
N LEU A 299 8.69 3.37 -0.06
CA LEU A 299 7.58 3.75 0.79
C LEU A 299 7.32 2.65 1.84
N ASN A 300 7.12 3.06 3.09
CA ASN A 300 6.61 2.18 4.14
C ASN A 300 5.09 2.41 4.33
N VAL A 301 4.32 1.32 4.42
CA VAL A 301 2.84 1.32 4.49
C VAL A 301 2.38 0.25 5.48
N TYR A 302 1.40 0.53 6.34
CA TYR A 302 0.78 -0.51 7.16
C TYR A 302 -0.74 -0.39 7.18
N SER A 303 -1.40 -1.54 7.15
CA SER A 303 -2.84 -1.67 7.38
C SER A 303 -3.06 -2.13 8.81
N VAL A 304 -3.74 -1.30 9.60
CA VAL A 304 -4.02 -1.55 11.03
C VAL A 304 -5.50 -1.38 11.29
N PRO A 305 -6.08 -2.06 12.31
CA PRO A 305 -7.47 -1.86 12.68
C PRO A 305 -7.71 -0.48 13.30
N PHE A 306 -6.71 0.09 13.99
CA PHE A 306 -6.81 1.36 14.71
C PHE A 306 -5.54 2.18 14.55
N TRP A 307 -5.67 3.47 14.22
CA TRP A 307 -4.55 4.40 14.22
C TRP A 307 -4.06 4.65 15.64
N ASP A 308 -2.74 4.73 15.79
CA ASP A 308 -2.05 5.02 17.05
C ASP A 308 -2.50 4.14 18.22
N ASN A 309 -2.95 2.92 17.89
CA ASN A 309 -3.55 1.99 18.84
C ASN A 309 -4.65 2.67 19.67
N ASN A 310 -5.56 3.42 19.03
CA ASN A 310 -6.65 4.14 19.68
C ASN A 310 -8.03 3.70 19.12
N PRO A 311 -8.94 3.13 19.95
CA PRO A 311 -10.23 2.60 19.48
C PRO A 311 -11.18 3.68 18.94
N ARG A 312 -10.94 4.96 19.24
CA ARG A 312 -11.70 6.09 18.67
C ARG A 312 -11.23 6.50 17.28
N ARG A 313 -10.20 5.84 16.74
CA ARG A 313 -9.61 6.13 15.43
C ARG A 313 -9.49 4.86 14.58
N PRO A 314 -10.62 4.25 14.18
CA PRO A 314 -10.60 3.07 13.32
C PRO A 314 -9.93 3.37 11.97
N ALA A 315 -9.24 2.37 11.45
CA ALA A 315 -8.38 2.45 10.27
C ALA A 315 -8.58 1.27 9.30
N ASP A 316 -9.41 0.31 9.69
CA ASP A 316 -9.78 -0.90 8.93
C ASP A 316 -10.47 -0.60 7.60
N TRP A 317 -11.23 0.49 7.50
CA TRP A 317 -11.90 0.92 6.27
C TRP A 317 -10.95 1.30 5.12
N ARG A 318 -9.65 1.44 5.39
CA ARG A 318 -8.69 1.99 4.43
C ARG A 318 -8.22 0.96 3.43
N ASP A 319 -8.38 1.27 2.15
CA ASP A 319 -7.66 0.59 1.05
C ASP A 319 -6.17 1.03 1.05
N PRO A 320 -5.21 0.12 1.26
CA PRO A 320 -3.79 0.43 1.32
C PRO A 320 -3.21 0.93 -0.01
N SER A 321 -3.90 0.69 -1.13
CA SER A 321 -3.49 1.20 -2.44
C SER A 321 -3.58 2.73 -2.52
N ASP A 322 -4.42 3.38 -1.72
CA ASP A 322 -4.52 4.84 -1.67
C ASP A 322 -3.27 5.50 -1.04
N SER A 323 -2.57 4.76 -0.18
CA SER A 323 -1.30 5.17 0.45
C SER A 323 -0.20 5.48 -0.54
N LEU A 324 -0.23 4.78 -1.69
CA LEU A 324 0.79 4.89 -2.72
C LEU A 324 0.64 6.16 -3.56
N ARG A 325 -0.58 6.73 -3.63
CA ARG A 325 -0.98 7.73 -4.65
C ARG A 325 -0.01 8.91 -4.70
N TYR A 326 0.28 9.55 -3.56
CA TYR A 326 1.16 10.73 -3.52
C TYR A 326 2.57 10.42 -4.04
N VAL A 327 3.20 9.35 -3.54
CA VAL A 327 4.57 8.98 -3.90
C VAL A 327 4.63 8.52 -5.36
N TYR A 328 3.63 7.74 -5.79
CA TYR A 328 3.54 7.26 -7.15
C TYR A 328 3.39 8.42 -8.14
N ASP A 329 2.40 9.30 -7.96
CA ASP A 329 2.13 10.40 -8.89
C ASP A 329 3.31 11.36 -9.02
N ARG A 330 4.04 11.58 -7.91
CA ARG A 330 5.16 12.52 -7.86
C ARG A 330 6.46 11.94 -8.41
N TYR A 331 6.74 10.66 -8.15
CA TYR A 331 8.08 10.09 -8.38
C TYR A 331 8.14 8.95 -9.40
N ALA A 332 7.05 8.24 -9.66
CA ALA A 332 7.05 7.01 -10.48
C ALA A 332 7.44 7.21 -11.96
N LYS A 333 7.31 8.45 -12.47
CA LYS A 333 7.77 8.82 -13.82
C LYS A 333 9.29 8.80 -13.95
N ARG A 334 10.02 8.96 -12.86
CA ARG A 334 11.49 9.06 -12.84
C ARG A 334 12.15 7.88 -12.16
N HIS A 335 11.53 7.36 -11.10
CA HIS A 335 12.10 6.30 -10.28
C HIS A 335 11.16 5.09 -10.25
N PRO A 336 11.69 3.86 -10.24
CA PRO A 336 10.90 2.74 -9.76
C PRO A 336 10.52 2.94 -8.28
N ILE A 337 9.35 2.46 -7.90
CA ILE A 337 8.86 2.51 -6.52
C ILE A 337 9.09 1.16 -5.85
N MET A 338 9.63 1.17 -4.63
CA MET A 338 9.75 0.00 -3.76
C MET A 338 8.89 0.19 -2.51
N ILE A 339 7.92 -0.68 -2.29
CA ILE A 339 7.27 -0.75 -0.97
C ILE A 339 8.26 -1.50 -0.07
N CYS A 340 9.04 -0.73 0.68
CA CYS A 340 10.17 -1.24 1.47
C CYS A 340 9.67 -2.02 2.68
N GLU A 341 8.50 -1.65 3.19
CA GLU A 341 7.77 -2.38 4.21
C GLU A 341 6.28 -2.26 3.95
N TYR A 342 5.62 -3.41 3.94
CA TYR A 342 4.18 -3.53 4.03
C TYR A 342 3.79 -4.61 5.00
N ALA A 343 2.77 -4.37 5.80
CA ALA A 343 2.05 -5.46 6.45
C ALA A 343 0.61 -5.06 6.77
N ALA A 344 -0.22 -6.07 6.95
CA ALA A 344 -1.58 -5.91 7.45
C ALA A 344 -1.75 -6.70 8.75
N SER A 345 -2.26 -6.01 9.77
CA SER A 345 -2.43 -6.57 11.11
C SER A 345 -3.54 -7.62 11.13
N HIS A 346 -3.26 -8.79 11.72
CA HIS A 346 -4.27 -9.80 12.03
C HIS A 346 -4.62 -9.84 13.52
N ARG A 347 -4.06 -8.94 14.34
CA ARG A 347 -4.36 -8.81 15.77
C ARG A 347 -3.83 -7.47 16.30
N SER A 348 -4.60 -6.81 17.15
CA SER A 348 -4.14 -5.59 17.86
C SER A 348 -4.02 -5.86 19.36
N SER A 349 -3.05 -5.23 20.03
CA SER A 349 -2.90 -5.30 21.48
C SER A 349 -4.00 -4.57 22.26
N LEU A 350 -4.83 -3.74 21.60
CA LEU A 350 -5.94 -3.03 22.25
C LEU A 350 -6.99 -3.97 22.84
N ASP A 351 -7.37 -4.97 22.06
CA ASP A 351 -8.45 -5.90 22.43
C ASP A 351 -8.06 -7.36 22.24
N ASN A 352 -6.89 -7.63 21.66
CA ASN A 352 -6.36 -8.96 21.41
C ASN A 352 -7.32 -9.85 20.58
N ILE A 353 -8.18 -9.25 19.77
CA ILE A 353 -9.10 -9.97 18.88
C ILE A 353 -8.39 -10.34 17.58
N GLY A 354 -8.57 -11.60 17.16
CA GLY A 354 -8.10 -12.11 15.87
C GLY A 354 -8.86 -11.46 14.71
N ARG A 355 -8.10 -11.00 13.71
CA ARG A 355 -8.55 -10.23 12.53
C ARG A 355 -7.89 -10.72 11.26
N SER A 356 -7.76 -12.05 11.12
CA SER A 356 -7.18 -12.69 9.95
C SER A 356 -7.80 -12.18 8.65
N GLU A 357 -9.11 -11.90 8.66
CA GLU A 357 -9.81 -11.40 7.50
C GLU A 357 -9.42 -9.98 7.11
N LEU A 358 -9.18 -9.07 8.06
CA LEU A 358 -8.64 -7.75 7.77
C LEU A 358 -7.30 -7.86 7.03
N ALA A 359 -6.39 -8.69 7.53
CA ALA A 359 -5.09 -8.88 6.90
C ALA A 359 -5.20 -9.47 5.48
N ARG A 360 -6.09 -10.45 5.29
CA ARG A 360 -6.36 -11.09 3.98
C ARG A 360 -6.95 -10.12 2.97
N THR A 361 -7.90 -9.28 3.40
CA THR A 361 -8.52 -8.25 2.56
C THR A 361 -7.51 -7.19 2.15
N LYS A 362 -6.79 -6.59 3.11
CA LYS A 362 -5.87 -5.48 2.81
C LYS A 362 -4.67 -5.92 1.97
N MET A 363 -4.13 -7.13 2.19
CA MET A 363 -3.12 -7.65 1.29
C MET A 363 -3.68 -7.85 -0.13
N ALA A 364 -4.90 -8.36 -0.28
CA ALA A 364 -5.44 -8.65 -1.60
C ALA A 364 -5.74 -7.36 -2.39
N GLU A 365 -6.26 -6.33 -1.72
CA GLU A 365 -6.43 -4.98 -2.29
C GLU A 365 -5.09 -4.42 -2.81
N LEU A 366 -4.04 -4.40 -1.97
CA LEU A 366 -2.74 -3.87 -2.37
C LEU A 366 -2.16 -4.65 -3.55
N TYR A 367 -2.08 -5.97 -3.44
CA TYR A 367 -1.42 -6.82 -4.44
C TYR A 367 -2.18 -6.82 -5.77
N ALA A 368 -3.51 -6.71 -5.76
CA ALA A 368 -4.30 -6.56 -6.98
C ALA A 368 -4.07 -5.22 -7.67
N ALA A 369 -3.79 -4.15 -6.91
CA ALA A 369 -3.51 -2.82 -7.43
C ALA A 369 -2.17 -2.73 -8.16
N LEU A 370 -1.14 -3.46 -7.72
CA LEU A 370 0.23 -3.28 -8.22
C LEU A 370 0.37 -3.45 -9.75
N PRO A 371 -0.09 -4.55 -10.39
CA PRO A 371 0.02 -4.69 -11.85
C PRO A 371 -0.91 -3.78 -12.67
N ARG A 372 -1.97 -3.21 -12.05
CA ARG A 372 -3.10 -2.57 -12.74
C ARG A 372 -3.14 -1.06 -12.57
N LYS A 373 -2.95 -0.59 -11.34
CA LYS A 373 -2.98 0.83 -10.95
C LYS A 373 -1.56 1.38 -10.80
N TYR A 374 -0.62 0.57 -10.30
CA TYR A 374 0.72 1.03 -9.94
C TYR A 374 1.88 0.21 -10.56
N PRO A 375 1.94 0.01 -11.89
CA PRO A 375 2.94 -0.85 -12.55
C PRO A 375 4.41 -0.36 -12.45
N ARG A 376 4.65 0.85 -11.93
CA ARG A 376 5.98 1.36 -11.55
C ARG A 376 6.38 0.99 -10.11
N VAL A 377 5.49 0.37 -9.34
CA VAL A 377 5.90 -0.37 -8.13
C VAL A 377 6.56 -1.66 -8.59
N LYS A 378 7.86 -1.73 -8.34
CA LYS A 378 8.76 -2.78 -8.84
C LYS A 378 9.29 -3.70 -7.75
N ALA A 379 9.00 -3.40 -6.48
CA ALA A 379 9.25 -4.29 -5.35
C ALA A 379 8.22 -4.05 -4.23
N VAL A 380 7.84 -5.11 -3.51
CA VAL A 380 7.02 -5.07 -2.30
C VAL A 380 7.56 -6.06 -1.26
N CYS A 381 7.88 -5.58 -0.07
CA CYS A 381 8.47 -6.39 1.00
C CYS A 381 7.53 -6.48 2.21
N TRP A 382 7.14 -7.69 2.61
CA TRP A 382 6.30 -7.92 3.78
C TRP A 382 7.09 -7.81 5.09
N LEU A 383 6.60 -7.08 6.09
CA LEU A 383 7.16 -7.10 7.45
C LEU A 383 6.55 -8.27 8.23
N SER A 384 7.22 -9.42 8.27
CA SER A 384 6.74 -10.61 9.00
C SER A 384 7.20 -10.56 10.46
N MET A 385 6.34 -10.04 11.33
CA MET A 385 6.70 -9.81 12.72
C MET A 385 5.47 -9.71 13.62
N ASN A 386 5.46 -10.43 14.74
CA ASN A 386 4.57 -10.10 15.85
C ASN A 386 5.12 -8.87 16.59
N ALA A 387 4.66 -7.68 16.21
CA ALA A 387 5.17 -6.43 16.78
C ALA A 387 4.71 -6.24 18.24
N ILE A 388 3.57 -6.82 18.66
CA ILE A 388 3.15 -6.85 20.08
C ILE A 388 4.26 -7.46 20.95
N LYS A 389 4.95 -8.50 20.45
CA LYS A 389 6.02 -9.17 21.18
C LYS A 389 7.39 -8.53 20.96
N HIS A 390 7.75 -8.27 19.70
CA HIS A 390 9.14 -8.02 19.32
C HIS A 390 9.46 -6.55 19.07
N ALA A 391 8.46 -5.66 18.95
CA ALA A 391 8.76 -4.26 18.72
C ALA A 391 9.31 -3.60 19.98
N ILE A 392 10.06 -2.52 19.77
CA ILE A 392 10.57 -1.68 20.85
C ILE A 392 9.41 -1.15 21.73
N PRO A 393 9.66 -0.89 23.02
CA PRO A 393 8.66 -0.32 23.92
C PRO A 393 7.96 0.90 23.32
N GLY A 394 6.63 0.95 23.44
CA GLY A 394 5.80 1.99 22.85
C GLY A 394 5.36 1.76 21.40
N ARG A 395 5.88 0.75 20.70
CA ARG A 395 5.44 0.35 19.35
C ARG A 395 4.78 -1.04 19.27
N GLN A 396 4.47 -1.64 20.42
CA GLN A 396 3.95 -3.00 20.57
C GLN A 396 2.43 -3.09 20.35
N SER A 397 1.97 -2.74 19.15
CA SER A 397 0.54 -2.54 18.89
C SER A 397 -0.16 -3.61 18.06
N ASN A 398 0.55 -4.27 17.14
CA ASN A 398 -0.07 -5.11 16.11
C ASN A 398 0.71 -6.40 15.85
N ASP A 399 0.02 -7.45 15.43
CA ASP A 399 0.64 -8.67 14.94
C ASP A 399 0.57 -8.72 13.41
N TYR A 400 1.76 -8.72 12.78
CA TYR A 400 1.96 -8.78 11.34
C TYR A 400 2.62 -10.10 10.91
N SER A 401 2.79 -11.05 11.83
CA SER A 401 3.44 -12.33 11.54
C SER A 401 2.69 -13.07 10.44
N LEU A 402 3.38 -13.36 9.34
CA LEU A 402 2.78 -14.05 8.21
C LEU A 402 2.56 -15.53 8.55
N LEU A 403 3.47 -16.13 9.32
CA LEU A 403 3.40 -17.55 9.70
C LEU A 403 2.60 -17.79 10.99
N GLY A 404 2.19 -16.73 11.69
CA GLY A 404 1.37 -16.82 12.90
C GLY A 404 -0.11 -17.09 12.62
N ASP A 405 -0.58 -16.89 11.38
CA ASP A 405 -1.96 -17.11 10.97
C ASP A 405 -2.04 -17.89 9.64
N PRO A 406 -2.58 -19.14 9.62
CA PRO A 406 -2.66 -19.95 8.41
C PRO A 406 -3.51 -19.35 7.29
N GLY A 407 -4.55 -18.59 7.63
CA GLY A 407 -5.45 -17.96 6.66
C GLY A 407 -4.77 -16.80 5.93
N VAL A 408 -3.95 -16.02 6.66
CA VAL A 408 -3.10 -14.95 6.12
C VAL A 408 -1.99 -15.56 5.24
N LEU A 409 -1.29 -16.59 5.72
CA LEU A 409 -0.25 -17.29 4.97
C LEU A 409 -0.78 -17.85 3.64
N HIS A 410 -1.93 -18.54 3.68
CA HIS A 410 -2.54 -19.10 2.48
C HIS A 410 -2.88 -18.02 1.45
N ARG A 411 -3.47 -16.91 1.91
CA ARG A 411 -3.85 -15.81 1.02
C ARG A 411 -2.64 -15.14 0.39
N TYR A 412 -1.58 -14.94 1.16
CA TYR A 412 -0.31 -14.41 0.67
C TYR A 412 0.28 -15.31 -0.43
N ALA A 413 0.39 -16.62 -0.16
CA ALA A 413 0.91 -17.58 -1.13
C ALA A 413 0.05 -17.65 -2.41
N GLU A 414 -1.28 -17.55 -2.29
CA GLU A 414 -2.19 -17.51 -3.45
C GLU A 414 -1.93 -16.29 -4.34
N LEU A 415 -1.84 -15.09 -3.75
CA LEU A 415 -1.60 -13.84 -4.48
C LEU A 415 -0.25 -13.86 -5.23
N LEU A 416 0.77 -14.46 -4.61
CA LEU A 416 2.12 -14.57 -5.21
C LEU A 416 2.26 -15.62 -6.32
N ARG A 417 1.19 -16.37 -6.65
CA ARG A 417 1.18 -17.25 -7.83
C ARG A 417 1.06 -16.47 -9.14
N ASP A 418 0.66 -15.20 -9.08
CA ASP A 418 0.60 -14.34 -10.26
C ASP A 418 2.02 -14.17 -10.86
N PRO A 419 2.25 -14.52 -12.14
CA PRO A 419 3.55 -14.38 -12.80
C PRO A 419 4.09 -12.94 -12.85
N TYR A 420 3.26 -11.93 -12.54
CA TYR A 420 3.69 -10.57 -12.30
C TYR A 420 4.71 -10.45 -11.16
N PHE A 421 4.58 -11.30 -10.13
CA PHE A 421 5.45 -11.29 -8.96
C PHE A 421 6.74 -12.09 -9.23
N LEU A 422 7.85 -11.37 -9.22
CA LEU A 422 9.17 -11.88 -9.57
C LEU A 422 9.85 -12.47 -8.34
N ARG A 423 10.51 -13.61 -8.54
CA ARG A 423 11.09 -14.44 -7.48
C ARG A 423 12.59 -14.23 -7.26
N ALA A 424 13.27 -13.49 -8.13
CA ALA A 424 14.70 -13.24 -8.00
C ALA A 424 15.09 -11.90 -8.66
N VAL A 425 16.06 -11.21 -8.07
CA VAL A 425 16.75 -10.08 -8.68
C VAL A 425 17.96 -10.63 -9.44
N PRO A 426 18.04 -10.44 -10.76
CA PRO A 426 19.13 -11.01 -11.54
C PRO A 426 20.44 -10.29 -11.21
N ARG A 427 21.55 -11.03 -11.21
CA ARG A 427 22.90 -10.44 -11.00
C ARG A 427 23.34 -9.57 -12.18
N GLN A 428 22.80 -9.82 -13.37
CA GLN A 428 23.09 -9.08 -14.59
C GLN A 428 21.81 -8.93 -15.42
N GLY A 429 21.67 -7.79 -16.10
CA GLY A 429 20.48 -7.46 -16.88
C GLY A 429 19.27 -7.16 -16.01
N HIS A 430 18.10 -7.19 -16.64
CA HIS A 430 16.84 -6.81 -15.99
C HIS A 430 15.83 -7.95 -16.07
N ALA A 431 15.17 -8.24 -14.95
CA ALA A 431 14.10 -9.23 -14.93
C ALA A 431 12.87 -8.70 -15.68
N SER A 432 12.03 -9.62 -16.13
CA SER A 432 10.76 -9.29 -16.76
C SER A 432 9.78 -10.41 -16.52
N ALA A 433 8.60 -10.09 -16.00
CA ALA A 433 7.50 -11.02 -15.93
C ALA A 433 7.10 -11.48 -17.36
N PRO A 434 6.59 -12.71 -17.51
CA PRO A 434 6.32 -13.33 -18.81
C PRO A 434 5.08 -12.78 -19.49
N GLN A 435 4.21 -12.09 -18.75
CA GLN A 435 2.97 -11.50 -19.24
C GLN A 435 2.86 -10.04 -18.79
N ARG A 436 2.24 -9.20 -19.61
CA ARG A 436 1.87 -7.82 -19.27
C ARG A 436 0.38 -7.73 -19.00
N THR A 437 0.04 -7.17 -17.84
CA THR A 437 -1.32 -6.71 -17.51
C THR A 437 -1.49 -5.31 -18.09
N ILE A 438 -2.43 -5.15 -19.02
CA ILE A 438 -2.80 -3.83 -19.58
C ILE A 438 -4.33 -3.67 -19.59
N PRO A 439 -4.85 -2.43 -19.61
CA PRO A 439 -6.29 -2.21 -19.74
C PRO A 439 -6.85 -2.95 -20.97
N LEU A 440 -8.05 -3.52 -20.82
CA LEU A 440 -8.83 -3.98 -21.96
C LEU A 440 -9.50 -2.76 -22.59
N GLU A 441 -9.11 -2.45 -23.83
CA GLU A 441 -9.64 -1.32 -24.60
C GLU A 441 -10.63 -1.81 -25.67
N ASP A 442 -11.46 -0.89 -26.17
CA ASP A 442 -12.36 -1.16 -27.29
C ASP A 442 -11.60 -1.48 -28.58
N GLY A 443 -12.24 -2.25 -29.47
CA GLY A 443 -11.68 -2.70 -30.75
C GLY A 443 -10.63 -3.81 -30.63
N ARG A 444 -10.42 -4.37 -29.44
CA ARG A 444 -9.45 -5.45 -29.24
C ARG A 444 -9.89 -6.73 -29.93
N THR A 445 -8.99 -7.36 -30.70
CA THR A 445 -9.19 -8.74 -31.17
C THR A 445 -8.80 -9.75 -30.09
N LEU A 446 -9.70 -10.69 -29.83
CA LEU A 446 -9.57 -11.77 -28.87
C LEU A 446 -9.51 -13.11 -29.62
N THR A 447 -8.46 -13.90 -29.39
CA THR A 447 -8.26 -15.21 -30.03
C THR A 447 -7.70 -16.22 -29.03
N GLY A 448 -8.25 -17.44 -29.03
CA GLY A 448 -7.83 -18.55 -28.19
C GLY A 448 -8.16 -18.36 -26.71
N ARG A 449 -7.26 -18.83 -25.83
CA ARG A 449 -7.43 -18.71 -24.37
C ARG A 449 -6.78 -17.44 -23.84
N ILE A 450 -7.60 -16.58 -23.24
CA ILE A 450 -7.21 -15.24 -22.82
C ILE A 450 -7.43 -15.09 -21.33
N SER A 451 -6.40 -14.66 -20.62
CA SER A 451 -6.57 -14.30 -19.21
C SER A 451 -7.01 -12.84 -19.11
N LEU A 452 -8.14 -12.65 -18.43
CA LEU A 452 -8.73 -11.38 -18.04
C LEU A 452 -8.63 -11.21 -16.52
N SER A 453 -8.70 -9.96 -16.07
CA SER A 453 -8.74 -9.60 -14.65
C SER A 453 -9.30 -8.20 -14.47
N ALA A 454 -9.63 -7.81 -13.25
CA ALA A 454 -10.13 -6.48 -12.97
C ALA A 454 -9.36 -5.79 -11.85
N TRP A 455 -9.35 -4.46 -11.91
CA TRP A 455 -9.13 -3.63 -10.73
C TRP A 455 -10.49 -3.14 -10.26
N VAL A 456 -10.89 -3.58 -9.07
CA VAL A 456 -12.13 -3.17 -8.41
C VAL A 456 -11.78 -2.54 -7.07
N LYS A 457 -12.31 -1.34 -6.84
CA LYS A 457 -12.27 -0.62 -5.57
C LYS A 457 -13.68 -0.15 -5.25
N LEU A 458 -14.10 -0.27 -4.00
CA LEU A 458 -15.38 0.22 -3.51
C LEU A 458 -15.25 0.60 -2.03
N TYR A 459 -16.31 1.18 -1.48
CA TYR A 459 -16.44 1.57 -0.06
C TYR A 459 -16.68 0.39 0.91
N ASP A 460 -16.71 -0.81 0.36
CA ASP A 460 -17.08 -2.08 0.98
C ASP A 460 -15.96 -3.10 0.69
N ASP A 461 -15.67 -3.96 1.65
CA ASP A 461 -14.57 -4.91 1.56
C ASP A 461 -14.94 -6.17 0.76
N TYR A 462 -16.20 -6.39 0.35
CA TYR A 462 -16.61 -7.63 -0.34
C TYR A 462 -17.47 -7.38 -1.59
N PRO A 463 -16.86 -6.94 -2.70
CA PRO A 463 -17.59 -6.74 -3.95
C PRO A 463 -17.97 -8.09 -4.57
N ARG A 464 -19.18 -8.21 -5.12
CA ARG A 464 -19.48 -9.26 -6.10
C ARG A 464 -19.16 -8.74 -7.49
N VAL A 465 -18.11 -9.29 -8.08
CA VAL A 465 -17.62 -8.92 -9.41
C VAL A 465 -18.00 -10.00 -10.41
N ILE A 466 -18.73 -9.61 -11.46
CA ILE A 466 -19.32 -10.49 -12.45
C ILE A 466 -18.78 -10.12 -13.83
N TRP A 467 -18.22 -11.11 -14.52
CA TRP A 467 -17.87 -11.04 -15.93
C TRP A 467 -19.04 -11.53 -16.78
N ARG A 468 -19.41 -10.75 -17.80
CA ARG A 468 -20.39 -11.17 -18.81
C ARG A 468 -19.83 -11.07 -20.21
N VAL A 469 -20.38 -11.89 -21.11
CA VAL A 469 -20.15 -11.77 -22.56
C VAL A 469 -21.49 -11.67 -23.25
N ASN A 470 -21.70 -10.61 -24.03
CA ASN A 470 -22.97 -10.34 -24.71
C ASN A 470 -24.17 -10.39 -23.74
N GLY A 471 -24.01 -9.85 -22.53
CA GLY A 471 -25.02 -9.91 -21.46
C GLY A 471 -25.07 -11.21 -20.63
N ASP A 472 -24.44 -12.31 -21.06
CA ASP A 472 -24.46 -13.59 -20.33
C ASP A 472 -23.40 -13.64 -19.24
N GLU A 473 -23.76 -13.97 -18.00
CA GLU A 473 -22.82 -14.21 -16.89
C GLU A 473 -21.92 -15.43 -17.17
N ARG A 474 -20.60 -15.21 -17.14
CA ARG A 474 -19.58 -16.24 -17.41
C ARG A 474 -18.73 -16.59 -16.19
N GLN A 475 -18.45 -15.61 -15.32
CA GLN A 475 -17.63 -15.82 -14.13
C GLN A 475 -18.02 -14.79 -13.06
N ALA A 476 -18.08 -15.22 -11.79
CA ALA A 476 -18.23 -14.32 -10.66
C ALA A 476 -17.16 -14.56 -9.59
N SER A 477 -16.89 -13.54 -8.77
CA SER A 477 -16.02 -13.63 -7.59
C SER A 477 -16.48 -12.64 -6.52
N ALA A 478 -16.26 -12.97 -5.24
CA ALA A 478 -16.71 -12.18 -4.10
C ALA A 478 -15.58 -11.74 -3.14
N LEU A 479 -14.36 -12.25 -3.35
CA LEU A 479 -13.20 -11.89 -2.53
C LEU A 479 -12.43 -10.74 -3.18
N PRO A 480 -11.97 -9.74 -2.40
CA PRO A 480 -11.03 -8.72 -2.88
C PRO A 480 -9.85 -9.33 -3.58
N GLY A 481 -9.47 -8.80 -4.74
CA GLY A 481 -8.30 -9.31 -5.46
C GLY A 481 -8.33 -8.99 -6.94
N PRO A 482 -7.70 -9.83 -7.78
CA PRO A 482 -7.56 -9.54 -9.20
C PRO A 482 -8.80 -9.92 -10.03
N HIS A 483 -9.82 -10.59 -9.46
CA HIS A 483 -11.04 -11.03 -10.13
C HIS A 483 -10.76 -11.69 -11.50
N ARG A 484 -9.85 -12.68 -11.51
CA ARG A 484 -9.32 -13.32 -12.72
C ARG A 484 -10.37 -14.22 -13.39
N TRP A 485 -10.33 -14.24 -14.71
CA TRP A 485 -11.09 -15.15 -15.54
C TRP A 485 -10.27 -15.58 -16.76
N VAL A 486 -10.36 -16.85 -17.17
CA VAL A 486 -9.79 -17.32 -18.43
C VAL A 486 -10.93 -17.52 -19.41
N LEU A 487 -11.03 -16.63 -20.39
CA LEU A 487 -11.98 -16.73 -21.50
C LEU A 487 -11.39 -17.65 -22.57
N ASP A 488 -12.16 -18.64 -23.02
CA ASP A 488 -11.85 -19.42 -24.21
C ASP A 488 -12.72 -18.92 -25.37
N THR A 489 -12.11 -18.35 -26.42
CA THR A 489 -12.90 -17.76 -27.50
C THR A 489 -13.70 -18.78 -28.30
N SER A 490 -13.36 -20.08 -28.25
CA SER A 490 -14.18 -21.11 -28.90
C SER A 490 -15.55 -21.30 -28.26
N SER A 491 -15.79 -20.74 -27.06
CA SER A 491 -17.08 -20.86 -26.35
C SER A 491 -18.06 -19.72 -26.67
N ILE A 492 -17.71 -18.79 -27.56
CA ILE A 492 -18.52 -17.63 -27.92
C ILE A 492 -18.50 -17.43 -29.45
N PRO A 493 -19.55 -16.86 -30.07
CA PRO A 493 -19.59 -16.68 -31.52
C PRO A 493 -18.46 -15.80 -32.06
N GLU A 494 -17.93 -16.14 -33.24
CA GLU A 494 -17.00 -15.31 -34.00
C GLU A 494 -17.64 -13.97 -34.39
N GLY A 495 -16.84 -12.89 -34.37
CA GLY A 495 -17.29 -11.54 -34.74
C GLY A 495 -17.40 -10.57 -33.55
N PRO A 496 -18.18 -9.49 -33.67
CA PRO A 496 -18.33 -8.49 -32.62
C PRO A 496 -18.93 -9.07 -31.33
N ALA A 497 -18.35 -8.71 -30.18
CA ALA A 497 -18.85 -9.11 -28.86
C ALA A 497 -18.64 -7.99 -27.83
N THR A 498 -19.35 -8.06 -26.70
CA THR A 498 -19.09 -7.25 -25.51
C THR A 498 -18.44 -8.09 -24.42
N ILE A 499 -17.41 -7.55 -23.77
CA ILE A 499 -16.92 -8.02 -22.48
C ILE A 499 -17.37 -7.02 -21.43
N GLU A 500 -18.16 -7.46 -20.47
CA GLU A 500 -18.74 -6.62 -19.43
C GLU A 500 -18.21 -7.02 -18.06
N LEU A 501 -17.94 -6.02 -17.23
CA LEU A 501 -17.56 -6.15 -15.84
C LEU A 501 -18.61 -5.42 -14.99
N LEU A 502 -19.46 -6.18 -14.33
CA LEU A 502 -20.49 -5.70 -13.43
C LEU A 502 -20.00 -5.86 -11.97
N VAL A 503 -20.16 -4.82 -11.15
CA VAL A 503 -19.77 -4.82 -9.74
C VAL A 503 -20.98 -4.50 -8.88
N LEU A 504 -21.29 -5.41 -7.95
CA LEU A 504 -22.29 -5.24 -6.92
C LEU A 504 -21.63 -5.05 -5.56
N ASP A 505 -22.21 -4.23 -4.69
CA ASP A 505 -21.82 -4.16 -3.28
C ASP A 505 -22.36 -5.38 -2.47
N SER A 506 -21.99 -5.50 -1.20
CA SER A 506 -22.37 -6.62 -0.33
C SER A 506 -23.88 -6.78 -0.12
N VAL A 507 -24.70 -5.75 -0.42
CA VAL A 507 -26.16 -5.83 -0.36
C VAL A 507 -26.80 -6.06 -1.74
N GLY A 508 -26.00 -6.25 -2.78
CA GLY A 508 -26.45 -6.63 -4.12
C GLY A 508 -26.82 -5.46 -5.04
N ARG A 509 -26.50 -4.21 -4.68
CA ARG A 509 -26.74 -3.05 -5.56
C ARG A 509 -25.64 -2.94 -6.59
N GLU A 510 -26.02 -2.66 -7.83
CA GLU A 510 -25.06 -2.32 -8.88
C GLU A 510 -24.41 -0.96 -8.59
N VAL A 511 -23.09 -0.96 -8.42
CA VAL A 511 -22.31 0.24 -8.07
C VAL A 511 -21.36 0.66 -9.17
N ALA A 512 -21.00 -0.25 -10.07
CA ALA A 512 -20.21 0.05 -11.26
C ALA A 512 -20.41 -0.99 -12.36
N HIS A 513 -20.32 -0.53 -13.60
CA HIS A 513 -20.38 -1.35 -14.79
C HIS A 513 -19.40 -0.80 -15.83
N ALA A 514 -18.55 -1.66 -16.39
CA ALA A 514 -17.68 -1.34 -17.52
C ALA A 514 -17.93 -2.32 -18.68
N THR A 515 -18.20 -1.78 -19.86
CA THR A 515 -18.37 -2.56 -21.10
C THR A 515 -17.21 -2.30 -22.05
N ARG A 516 -16.71 -3.34 -22.71
CA ARG A 516 -15.71 -3.24 -23.78
C ARG A 516 -16.18 -3.95 -25.04
N TYR A 517 -16.09 -3.26 -26.16
CA TYR A 517 -16.45 -3.80 -27.47
C TYR A 517 -15.21 -4.45 -28.10
N VAL A 518 -15.32 -5.73 -28.43
CA VAL A 518 -14.20 -6.54 -28.93
C VAL A 518 -14.60 -7.30 -30.20
N THR A 519 -13.61 -7.84 -30.89
CA THR A 519 -13.82 -8.79 -31.99
C THR A 519 -13.26 -10.13 -31.59
N VAL A 520 -14.05 -11.18 -31.67
CA VAL A 520 -13.64 -12.54 -31.36
C VAL A 520 -13.27 -13.27 -32.65
N THR A 521 -12.18 -14.03 -32.61
CA THR A 521 -11.79 -14.99 -33.66
C THR A 521 -11.41 -16.34 -33.03
N HIS A 522 -11.42 -17.40 -33.84
CA HIS A 522 -11.08 -18.76 -33.42
C HIS A 522 -9.64 -19.16 -33.80
#